data_AF-A0A371D1D2-F1
#
_entry.id   AF-A0A371D1D2-F1
#
_cell.length_a   1.000
_cell.length_b   1.000
_cell.length_c   1.000
_cell.angle_alpha   90.00
_cell.angle_beta   90.00
_cell.angle_gamma   90.00
#
_symmetry.space_group_name_H-M   'P 1'
#
loop_
_entity.id
_entity.type
_entity.pdbx_description
1 polymer ?
#
loop_
_entity_poly.entity_id
_entity_poly.type
_entity_poly.pdbx_seq_one_letter_code
_entity_poly.pdbx_strand_id
1 'polypeptide(L)'
;MVETDQLKARLTQLDSLPHQVKEVQRKLELEQESSNKAWELYEGAVAEAQQLRERLTQVEDEAKNSGARASQLEQAHADAERARRSSVDLLEARTNELREAQIFLTKIDDVSDNEVVHIVETLNGQVARIAAAVSRAPQFRFESRKDAAVVEKAVRRIEHYAWLGPSLVSSLRAADPARNNTLVQTALQAGMVSYARWLATSWEFGVMDPRGLLEGVYMAIREREPQSVAGRWRALCRTHVKALLETGEAQTQRLFKTLAGIVADVLVIYGASGTWEDVSDAVTQTFERDLHEVISLALQFQWTAGEKVVSRDFSVFAAEPDLAFDPLSMQDERADQRKTTASIRKGSVLCTTHLGLLMERKSGGKGGSGDVDSTLLLKPKVVLKSGLGKASQIASGRVVT
;
A
#
# COMPACT_ATOMS: atom_id res chain seq x y z
N MET A 1 -38.57 121.02 -96.26
CA MET A 1 -38.00 119.77 -96.83
C MET A 1 -37.09 119.05 -95.80
N VAL A 2 -37.49 118.94 -94.53
CA VAL A 2 -36.65 118.31 -93.46
C VAL A 2 -37.44 117.28 -92.62
N GLU A 3 -38.78 117.28 -92.66
CA GLU A 3 -39.62 116.33 -91.90
C GLU A 3 -39.77 114.94 -92.55
N THR A 4 -39.50 114.81 -93.85
CA THR A 4 -39.72 113.53 -94.58
C THR A 4 -38.61 112.49 -94.36
N ASP A 5 -37.40 112.89 -93.97
CA ASP A 5 -36.28 111.95 -93.74
C ASP A 5 -36.22 111.40 -92.31
N GLN A 6 -36.70 112.16 -91.30
CA GLN A 6 -36.83 111.67 -89.93
C GLN A 6 -37.96 110.64 -89.78
N LEU A 7 -39.03 110.78 -90.56
CA LEU A 7 -40.11 109.80 -90.62
C LEU A 7 -39.66 108.48 -91.25
N LYS A 8 -38.82 108.50 -92.29
CA LYS A 8 -38.24 107.28 -92.90
C LYS A 8 -37.29 106.54 -91.97
N ALA A 9 -36.48 107.25 -91.19
CA ALA A 9 -35.57 106.65 -90.22
C ALA A 9 -36.30 106.04 -89.00
N ARG A 10 -37.42 106.64 -88.56
CA ARG A 10 -38.31 106.05 -87.54
C ARG A 10 -39.10 104.86 -88.08
N LEU A 11 -39.47 104.86 -89.37
CA LEU A 11 -40.16 103.74 -90.02
C LEU A 11 -39.23 102.51 -90.12
N THR A 12 -37.95 102.68 -90.46
CA THR A 12 -36.97 101.58 -90.46
C THR A 12 -36.60 101.10 -89.06
N GLN A 13 -36.69 101.95 -88.04
CA GLN A 13 -36.60 101.51 -86.63
C GLN A 13 -37.84 100.72 -86.18
N LEU A 14 -39.04 101.14 -86.59
CA LEU A 14 -40.30 100.43 -86.31
C LEU A 14 -40.40 99.10 -87.08
N ASP A 15 -39.83 98.99 -88.27
CA ASP A 15 -39.79 97.73 -89.04
C ASP A 15 -38.74 96.73 -88.50
N SER A 16 -37.74 97.20 -87.75
CA SER A 16 -36.71 96.34 -87.13
C SER A 16 -37.03 95.90 -85.70
N LEU A 17 -37.95 96.60 -85.01
CA LEU A 17 -38.45 96.21 -83.69
C LEU A 17 -39.10 94.81 -83.66
N PRO A 18 -39.98 94.42 -84.62
CA PRO A 18 -40.56 93.09 -84.68
C PRO A 18 -39.50 91.99 -84.80
N HIS A 19 -38.41 92.26 -85.53
CA HIS A 19 -37.29 91.33 -85.66
C HIS A 19 -36.49 91.20 -84.37
N GLN A 20 -36.21 92.31 -83.66
CA GLN A 20 -35.53 92.27 -82.36
C GLN A 20 -36.38 91.60 -81.28
N VAL A 21 -37.69 91.87 -81.25
CA VAL A 21 -38.64 91.20 -80.33
C VAL A 21 -38.68 89.71 -80.64
N LYS A 22 -38.70 89.29 -81.91
CA LYS A 22 -38.63 87.88 -82.29
C LYS A 22 -37.32 87.21 -81.86
N GLU A 23 -36.20 87.93 -81.96
CA GLU A 23 -34.89 87.40 -81.59
C GLU A 23 -34.72 87.26 -80.07
N VAL A 24 -35.22 88.23 -79.30
CA VAL A 24 -35.27 88.16 -77.84
C VAL A 24 -36.23 87.05 -77.40
N GLN A 25 -37.39 86.92 -78.06
CA GLN A 25 -38.34 85.83 -77.78
C GLN A 25 -37.70 84.46 -78.03
N ARG A 26 -36.97 84.31 -79.13
CA ARG A 26 -36.26 83.05 -79.44
C ARG A 26 -35.14 82.75 -78.45
N LYS A 27 -34.42 83.77 -77.98
CA LYS A 27 -33.38 83.60 -76.94
C LYS A 27 -34.00 83.23 -75.59
N LEU A 28 -35.12 83.86 -75.24
CA LEU A 28 -35.87 83.54 -74.02
C LEU A 28 -36.43 82.11 -74.05
N GLU A 29 -36.96 81.67 -75.19
CA GLU A 29 -37.43 80.29 -75.40
C GLU A 29 -36.29 79.29 -75.30
N LEU A 30 -35.14 79.57 -75.93
CA LEU A 30 -33.93 78.73 -75.83
C LEU A 30 -33.38 78.67 -74.40
N GLU A 31 -33.46 79.78 -73.65
CA GLU A 31 -33.01 79.87 -72.27
C GLU A 31 -34.02 79.21 -71.30
N GLN A 32 -35.31 79.24 -71.61
CA GLN A 32 -36.32 78.45 -70.91
C GLN A 32 -36.19 76.96 -71.19
N GLU A 33 -35.93 76.55 -72.42
CA GLU A 33 -35.65 75.15 -72.74
C GLU A 33 -34.36 74.66 -72.09
N SER A 34 -33.30 75.47 -72.06
CA SER A 34 -32.05 75.11 -71.40
C SER A 34 -32.20 75.07 -69.88
N SER A 35 -32.95 76.00 -69.29
CA SER A 35 -33.30 76.03 -67.87
C SER A 35 -34.16 74.82 -67.49
N ASN A 36 -35.18 74.48 -68.29
CA ASN A 36 -36.01 73.29 -68.05
C ASN A 36 -35.20 71.99 -68.13
N LYS A 37 -34.32 71.85 -69.13
CA LYS A 37 -33.41 70.68 -69.21
C LYS A 37 -32.45 70.61 -68.03
N ALA A 38 -31.92 71.74 -67.58
CA ALA A 38 -31.07 71.80 -66.41
C ALA A 38 -31.84 71.43 -65.14
N TRP A 39 -33.11 71.83 -65.03
CA TRP A 39 -33.98 71.49 -63.92
C TRP A 39 -34.33 70.00 -63.88
N GLU A 40 -34.66 69.38 -65.02
CA GLU A 40 -34.89 67.94 -65.13
C GLU A 40 -33.65 67.11 -64.74
N LEU A 41 -32.46 67.54 -65.19
CA LEU A 41 -31.19 66.90 -64.80
C LEU A 41 -30.90 67.07 -63.30
N TYR A 42 -31.21 68.24 -62.74
CA TYR A 42 -31.06 68.49 -61.31
C TYR A 42 -32.01 67.63 -60.49
N GLU A 43 -33.27 67.51 -60.91
CA GLU A 43 -34.29 66.69 -60.24
C GLU A 43 -33.93 65.20 -60.29
N GLY A 44 -33.43 64.72 -61.45
CA GLY A 44 -32.90 63.37 -61.59
C GLY A 44 -31.69 63.10 -60.68
N ALA A 45 -30.74 64.02 -60.62
CA ALA A 45 -29.57 63.91 -59.74
C ALA A 45 -29.94 63.94 -58.25
N VAL A 46 -30.96 64.71 -57.86
CA VAL A 46 -31.49 64.75 -56.49
C VAL A 46 -32.15 63.42 -56.14
N ALA A 47 -32.95 62.84 -57.04
CA ALA A 47 -33.57 61.53 -56.84
C ALA A 47 -32.53 60.40 -56.71
N GLU A 48 -31.50 60.39 -57.57
CA GLU A 48 -30.39 59.43 -57.46
C GLU A 48 -29.60 59.61 -56.15
N ALA A 49 -29.34 60.85 -55.74
CA ALA A 49 -28.66 61.14 -54.48
C ALA A 49 -29.47 60.70 -53.26
N GLN A 50 -30.81 60.82 -53.31
CA GLN A 50 -31.70 60.31 -52.27
C GLN A 50 -31.66 58.77 -52.22
N GLN A 51 -31.77 58.10 -53.37
CA GLN A 51 -31.72 56.64 -53.45
C GLN A 51 -30.38 56.07 -52.97
N LEU A 52 -29.27 56.74 -53.31
CA LEU A 52 -27.94 56.36 -52.83
C LEU A 52 -27.81 56.56 -51.32
N ARG A 53 -28.36 57.63 -50.74
CA ARG A 53 -28.37 57.85 -49.29
C ARG A 53 -29.15 56.75 -48.57
N GLU A 54 -30.32 56.39 -49.07
CA GLU A 54 -31.12 55.30 -48.49
C GLU A 54 -30.36 53.96 -48.52
N ARG A 55 -29.71 53.62 -49.64
CA ARG A 55 -28.87 52.42 -49.73
C ARG A 55 -27.66 52.49 -48.80
N LEU A 56 -27.04 53.65 -48.65
CA LEU A 56 -25.93 53.84 -47.72
C LEU A 56 -26.37 53.59 -46.27
N THR A 57 -27.51 54.17 -45.86
CA THR A 57 -28.07 53.93 -44.53
C THR A 57 -28.43 52.46 -44.31
N GLN A 58 -29.00 51.79 -45.31
CA GLN A 58 -29.32 50.38 -45.22
C GLN A 58 -28.07 49.51 -45.03
N VAL A 59 -27.02 49.74 -45.82
CA VAL A 59 -25.76 49.01 -45.71
C VAL A 59 -25.04 49.30 -44.39
N GLU A 60 -25.09 50.54 -43.91
CA GLU A 60 -24.55 50.91 -42.59
C GLU A 60 -25.27 50.17 -41.45
N ASP A 61 -26.59 50.05 -41.52
CA ASP A 61 -27.38 49.32 -40.51
C ASP A 61 -27.13 47.81 -40.61
N GLU A 62 -26.99 47.25 -41.81
CA GLU A 62 -26.59 45.85 -42.03
C GLU A 62 -25.17 45.57 -41.51
N ALA A 63 -24.23 46.51 -41.71
CA ALA A 63 -22.87 46.42 -41.20
C ALA A 63 -22.82 46.50 -39.66
N LYS A 64 -23.61 47.39 -39.05
CA LYS A 64 -23.75 47.45 -37.58
C LYS A 64 -24.36 46.17 -37.02
N ASN A 65 -25.42 45.66 -37.64
CA ASN A 65 -26.09 44.44 -37.21
C ASN A 65 -25.20 43.20 -37.35
N SER A 66 -24.43 43.09 -38.45
CA SER A 66 -23.47 42.00 -38.63
C SER A 66 -22.29 42.10 -37.67
N GLY A 67 -21.77 43.30 -37.40
CA GLY A 67 -20.74 43.54 -36.38
C GLY A 67 -21.21 43.17 -34.96
N ALA A 68 -22.44 43.53 -34.59
CA ALA A 68 -23.04 43.15 -33.32
C ALA A 68 -23.17 41.62 -33.17
N ARG A 69 -23.62 40.94 -34.24
CA ARG A 69 -23.70 39.47 -34.27
C ARG A 69 -22.33 38.79 -34.18
N ALA A 70 -21.33 39.31 -34.88
CA ALA A 70 -19.96 38.79 -34.83
C ALA A 70 -19.40 38.88 -33.40
N SER A 71 -19.55 40.04 -32.76
CA SER A 71 -19.12 40.23 -31.37
C SER A 71 -19.85 39.30 -30.39
N GLN A 72 -21.16 39.10 -30.57
CA GLN A 72 -21.92 38.13 -29.76
C GLN A 72 -21.43 36.68 -29.95
N LEU A 73 -21.14 36.28 -31.19
CA LEU A 73 -20.61 34.94 -31.49
C LEU A 73 -19.20 34.74 -30.94
N GLU A 74 -18.33 35.74 -31.04
CA GLU A 74 -16.98 35.70 -30.45
C GLU A 74 -17.04 35.54 -28.93
N GLN A 75 -17.93 36.29 -28.27
CA GLN A 75 -18.11 36.19 -26.83
C GLN A 75 -18.67 34.81 -26.43
N ALA A 76 -19.69 34.31 -27.14
CA ALA A 76 -20.24 32.98 -26.93
C ALA A 76 -19.19 31.87 -27.16
N HIS A 77 -18.33 32.01 -28.18
CA HIS A 77 -17.25 31.08 -28.45
C HIS A 77 -16.19 31.12 -27.34
N ALA A 78 -15.82 32.31 -26.85
CA ALA A 78 -14.89 32.45 -25.73
C ALA A 78 -15.44 31.86 -24.42
N ASP A 79 -16.73 32.03 -24.15
CA ASP A 79 -17.42 31.41 -23.03
C ASP A 79 -17.46 29.87 -23.17
N ALA A 80 -17.78 29.37 -24.36
CA ALA A 80 -17.81 27.93 -24.65
C ALA A 80 -16.41 27.29 -24.53
N GLU A 81 -15.36 27.96 -25.02
CA GLU A 81 -13.97 27.50 -24.85
C GLU A 81 -13.55 27.46 -23.39
N ARG A 82 -13.93 28.48 -22.58
CA ARG A 82 -13.67 28.48 -21.14
C ARG A 82 -14.40 27.32 -20.43
N ALA A 83 -15.68 27.11 -20.75
CA ALA A 83 -16.46 26.00 -20.19
C ALA A 83 -15.86 24.63 -20.58
N ARG A 84 -15.45 24.49 -21.85
CA ARG A 84 -14.80 23.27 -22.35
C ARG A 84 -13.49 22.98 -21.62
N ARG A 85 -12.62 23.98 -21.45
CA ARG A 85 -11.36 23.83 -20.69
C ARG A 85 -11.61 23.40 -19.25
N SER A 86 -12.51 24.09 -18.55
CA SER A 86 -12.89 23.72 -17.18
C SER A 86 -13.44 22.30 -17.07
N SER A 87 -14.23 21.85 -18.05
CA SER A 87 -14.74 20.48 -18.07
C SER A 87 -13.64 19.45 -18.33
N VAL A 88 -12.64 19.77 -19.16
CA VAL A 88 -11.48 18.89 -19.41
C VAL A 88 -10.65 18.74 -18.13
N ASP A 89 -10.33 19.84 -17.45
CA ASP A 89 -9.55 19.81 -16.21
C ASP A 89 -10.26 18.98 -15.13
N LEU A 90 -11.58 19.14 -14.99
CA LEU A 90 -12.39 18.35 -14.05
C LEU A 90 -12.40 16.87 -14.41
N LEU A 91 -12.52 16.53 -15.71
CA LEU A 91 -12.49 15.14 -16.17
C LEU A 91 -11.13 14.51 -15.90
N GLU A 92 -10.03 15.23 -16.13
CA GLU A 92 -8.69 14.73 -15.83
C GLU A 92 -8.50 14.47 -14.33
N ALA A 93 -8.91 15.42 -13.48
CA ALA A 93 -8.88 15.25 -12.03
C ALA A 93 -9.69 14.02 -11.58
N ARG A 94 -10.93 13.87 -12.06
CA ARG A 94 -11.77 12.71 -11.75
C ARG A 94 -11.21 11.40 -12.29
N THR A 95 -10.57 11.43 -13.44
CA THR A 95 -9.92 10.23 -14.02
C THR A 95 -8.72 9.80 -13.16
N ASN A 96 -7.94 10.76 -12.66
CA ASN A 96 -6.82 10.48 -11.77
C ASN A 96 -7.31 9.94 -10.41
N GLU A 97 -8.32 10.57 -9.81
CA GLU A 97 -8.96 10.07 -8.58
C GLU A 97 -9.53 8.66 -8.77
N LEU A 98 -10.22 8.40 -9.89
CA LEU A 98 -10.76 7.08 -10.21
C LEU A 98 -9.65 6.06 -10.42
N ARG A 99 -8.54 6.41 -11.07
CA ARG A 99 -7.40 5.52 -11.27
C ARG A 99 -6.76 5.16 -9.93
N GLU A 100 -6.55 6.14 -9.05
CA GLU A 100 -6.03 5.93 -7.70
C GLU A 100 -6.97 5.07 -6.86
N ALA A 101 -8.28 5.36 -6.89
CA ALA A 101 -9.31 4.56 -6.23
C ALA A 101 -9.36 3.14 -6.79
N GLN A 102 -9.19 2.97 -8.10
CA GLN A 102 -9.18 1.65 -8.73
C GLN A 102 -7.95 0.86 -8.30
N ILE A 103 -6.74 1.43 -8.34
CA ILE A 103 -5.52 0.81 -7.75
C ILE A 103 -5.73 0.52 -6.26
N PHE A 104 -6.49 1.38 -5.57
CA PHE A 104 -6.84 1.19 -4.17
C PHE A 104 -7.84 0.03 -3.92
N LEU A 105 -8.71 -0.26 -4.87
CA LEU A 105 -9.72 -1.30 -4.74
C LEU A 105 -9.29 -2.64 -5.36
N THR A 106 -8.40 -2.63 -6.35
CA THR A 106 -8.05 -3.82 -7.15
C THR A 106 -6.74 -4.50 -6.78
N LYS A 107 -6.01 -4.07 -5.75
CA LYS A 107 -4.79 -4.78 -5.31
C LYS A 107 -5.17 -6.16 -4.76
N ILE A 108 -5.02 -7.16 -5.63
CA ILE A 108 -5.11 -8.59 -5.32
C ILE A 108 -3.76 -8.98 -4.74
N ASP A 109 -3.75 -9.87 -3.74
CA ASP A 109 -2.50 -10.37 -3.19
C ASP A 109 -1.74 -11.17 -4.25
N ASP A 110 -0.46 -10.89 -4.43
CA ASP A 110 0.41 -11.63 -5.38
C ASP A 110 0.92 -12.96 -4.81
N VAL A 111 0.49 -13.32 -3.59
CA VAL A 111 0.98 -14.45 -2.80
C VAL A 111 -0.18 -15.37 -2.47
N SER A 112 0.01 -16.68 -2.69
CA SER A 112 -0.99 -17.68 -2.34
C SER A 112 -0.90 -18.12 -0.87
N ASP A 113 -2.01 -18.58 -0.29
CA ASP A 113 -2.01 -19.10 1.09
C ASP A 113 -1.03 -20.26 1.28
N ASN A 114 -0.92 -21.13 0.27
CA ASN A 114 0.00 -22.27 0.26
C ASN A 114 1.47 -21.83 0.29
N GLU A 115 1.81 -20.70 -0.32
CA GLU A 115 3.16 -20.14 -0.26
C GLU A 115 3.51 -19.70 1.17
N VAL A 116 2.57 -19.05 1.87
CA VAL A 116 2.76 -18.64 3.28
C VAL A 116 2.88 -19.87 4.19
N VAL A 117 2.03 -20.88 3.98
CA VAL A 117 2.11 -22.17 4.68
C VAL A 117 3.49 -22.81 4.49
N HIS A 118 3.97 -22.87 3.25
CA HIS A 118 5.25 -23.49 2.91
C HIS A 118 6.45 -22.78 3.58
N ILE A 119 6.42 -21.45 3.70
CA ILE A 119 7.46 -20.69 4.42
C ILE A 119 7.51 -21.12 5.89
N VAL A 120 6.34 -21.24 6.55
CA VAL A 120 6.27 -21.63 7.96
C VAL A 120 6.68 -23.10 8.18
N GLU A 121 6.28 -24.00 7.28
CA GLU A 121 6.72 -25.40 7.32
C GLU A 121 8.24 -25.53 7.13
N THR A 122 8.81 -24.76 6.20
CA THR A 122 10.26 -24.73 5.95
C THR A 122 11.00 -24.20 7.17
N LEU A 123 10.55 -23.09 7.75
CA LEU A 123 11.10 -22.54 8.99
C LEU A 123 11.06 -23.56 10.14
N ASN A 124 9.92 -24.20 10.36
CA ASN A 124 9.77 -25.24 11.38
C ASN A 124 10.72 -26.43 11.15
N GLY A 125 10.83 -26.90 9.90
CA GLY A 125 11.73 -27.99 9.53
C GLY A 125 13.19 -27.63 9.77
N GLN A 126 13.59 -26.40 9.44
CA GLN A 126 14.94 -25.91 9.68
C GLN A 126 15.28 -25.83 11.16
N VAL A 127 14.39 -25.24 11.96
CA VAL A 127 14.58 -25.16 13.42
C VAL A 127 14.72 -26.55 14.05
N ALA A 128 13.88 -27.52 13.64
CA ALA A 128 13.97 -28.90 14.12
C ALA A 128 15.30 -29.57 13.72
N ARG A 129 15.72 -29.40 12.46
CA ARG A 129 16.99 -29.95 11.93
C ARG A 129 18.19 -29.41 12.71
N ILE A 130 18.24 -28.11 12.93
CA ILE A 130 19.34 -27.42 13.61
C ILE A 130 19.38 -27.81 15.08
N ALA A 131 18.23 -27.83 15.77
CA ALA A 131 18.18 -28.28 17.17
C ALA A 131 18.73 -29.70 17.34
N ALA A 132 18.41 -30.57 16.39
CA ALA A 132 18.86 -31.95 16.35
C ALA A 132 20.36 -32.08 16.02
N ALA A 133 20.92 -31.17 15.21
CA ALA A 133 22.34 -31.13 14.90
C ALA A 133 23.15 -30.60 16.10
N VAL A 134 22.74 -29.47 16.67
CA VAL A 134 23.40 -28.83 17.82
C VAL A 134 23.42 -29.77 19.03
N SER A 135 22.30 -30.41 19.37
CA SER A 135 22.23 -31.35 20.51
C SER A 135 23.14 -32.58 20.39
N ARG A 136 23.60 -32.93 19.18
CA ARG A 136 24.48 -34.08 18.92
C ARG A 136 25.90 -33.67 18.56
N ALA A 137 26.21 -32.37 18.59
CA ALA A 137 27.49 -31.87 18.12
C ALA A 137 28.60 -32.26 19.13
N PRO A 138 29.70 -32.90 18.66
CA PRO A 138 30.71 -33.49 19.54
C PRO A 138 31.51 -32.46 20.36
N GLN A 139 31.52 -31.20 19.95
CA GLN A 139 32.15 -30.08 20.66
C GLN A 139 31.42 -29.72 21.96
N PHE A 140 30.13 -30.05 22.09
CA PHE A 140 29.37 -29.81 23.30
C PHE A 140 29.39 -31.06 24.18
N ARG A 141 30.33 -31.08 25.13
CA ARG A 141 30.38 -32.11 26.16
C ARG A 141 29.47 -31.69 27.31
N PHE A 142 28.60 -32.59 27.75
CA PHE A 142 27.67 -32.32 28.84
C PHE A 142 28.13 -33.00 30.13
N GLU A 143 28.30 -32.22 31.18
CA GLU A 143 28.73 -32.67 32.50
C GLU A 143 27.53 -32.76 33.46
N SER A 144 27.49 -33.82 34.27
CA SER A 144 26.47 -33.95 35.32
C SER A 144 26.67 -32.92 36.44
N ARG A 145 27.90 -32.43 36.66
CA ARG A 145 28.20 -31.38 37.62
C ARG A 145 28.24 -30.03 36.91
N LYS A 146 27.25 -29.19 37.19
CA LYS A 146 27.12 -27.87 36.56
C LYS A 146 27.69 -26.78 37.47
N ASP A 147 28.37 -25.79 36.89
CA ASP A 147 28.70 -24.57 37.62
C ASP A 147 27.41 -23.78 37.88
N ALA A 148 26.98 -23.75 39.14
CA ALA A 148 25.74 -23.12 39.55
C ALA A 148 25.69 -21.62 39.22
N ALA A 149 26.81 -20.90 39.27
CA ALA A 149 26.85 -19.48 38.99
C ALA A 149 26.68 -19.20 37.49
N VAL A 150 27.29 -20.01 36.64
CA VAL A 150 27.18 -19.90 35.17
C VAL A 150 25.77 -20.27 34.71
N VAL A 151 25.21 -21.36 35.23
CA VAL A 151 23.82 -21.78 34.93
C VAL A 151 22.80 -20.75 35.38
N GLU A 152 22.97 -20.15 36.56
CA GLU A 152 22.06 -19.13 37.08
C GLU A 152 22.05 -17.88 36.19
N LYS A 153 23.22 -17.44 35.70
CA LYS A 153 23.30 -16.32 34.72
C LYS A 153 22.57 -16.64 33.41
N ALA A 154 22.77 -17.85 32.87
CA ALA A 154 22.10 -18.29 31.64
C ALA A 154 20.58 -18.36 31.80
N VAL A 155 20.08 -18.87 32.93
CA VAL A 155 18.64 -18.89 33.22
C VAL A 155 18.07 -17.48 33.32
N ARG A 156 18.73 -16.56 34.02
CA ARG A 156 18.26 -15.17 34.11
C ARG A 156 18.11 -14.53 32.74
N ARG A 157 19.02 -14.80 31.80
CA ARG A 157 18.91 -14.30 30.42
C ARG A 157 17.70 -14.88 29.67
N ILE A 158 17.49 -16.20 29.75
CA ILE A 158 16.34 -16.85 29.12
C ILE A 158 15.01 -16.37 29.71
N GLU A 159 14.93 -16.25 31.04
CA GLU A 159 13.72 -15.82 31.74
C GLU A 159 13.40 -14.34 31.50
N HIS A 160 14.42 -13.48 31.41
CA HIS A 160 14.23 -12.04 31.17
C HIS A 160 13.43 -11.75 29.90
N TYR A 161 13.66 -12.52 28.85
CA TYR A 161 12.96 -12.38 27.56
C TYR A 161 11.86 -13.43 27.35
N ALA A 162 11.58 -14.26 28.36
CA ALA A 162 10.61 -15.35 28.30
C ALA A 162 10.80 -16.32 27.10
N TRP A 163 12.04 -16.57 26.67
CA TRP A 163 12.30 -17.44 25.51
C TRP A 163 11.86 -18.88 25.74
N LEU A 164 11.98 -19.35 27.00
CA LEU A 164 11.52 -20.68 27.44
C LEU A 164 10.63 -20.54 28.66
N GLY A 165 9.61 -21.41 28.74
CA GLY A 165 8.73 -21.48 29.91
C GLY A 165 9.45 -22.02 31.17
N PRO A 166 9.06 -21.57 32.38
CA PRO A 166 9.70 -21.96 33.64
C PRO A 166 9.76 -23.47 33.89
N SER A 167 8.70 -24.19 33.47
CA SER A 167 8.61 -25.65 33.57
C SER A 167 9.72 -26.36 32.77
N LEU A 168 10.06 -25.85 31.58
CA LEU A 168 11.10 -26.41 30.72
C LEU A 168 12.50 -26.09 31.27
N VAL A 169 12.71 -24.85 31.73
CA VAL A 169 13.98 -24.44 32.36
C VAL A 169 14.27 -25.29 33.61
N SER A 170 13.26 -25.49 34.45
CA SER A 170 13.37 -26.36 35.64
C SER A 170 13.70 -27.81 35.27
N SER A 171 13.07 -28.32 34.20
CA SER A 171 13.36 -29.67 33.69
C SER A 171 14.79 -29.79 33.14
N LEU A 172 15.30 -28.77 32.44
CA LEU A 172 16.68 -28.74 31.93
C LEU A 172 17.71 -28.71 33.06
N ARG A 173 17.45 -27.90 34.11
CA ARG A 173 18.31 -27.83 35.29
C ARG A 173 18.47 -29.18 35.97
N ALA A 174 17.35 -29.87 36.20
CA ALA A 174 17.29 -31.16 36.87
C ALA A 174 17.71 -32.36 36.00
N ALA A 175 17.86 -32.16 34.69
CA ALA A 175 18.17 -33.25 33.78
C ALA A 175 19.59 -33.79 33.97
N ASP A 176 19.69 -35.12 34.00
CA ASP A 176 20.95 -35.85 33.85
C ASP A 176 21.28 -36.00 32.34
N PRO A 177 22.39 -35.39 31.87
CA PRO A 177 22.76 -35.45 30.46
C PRO A 177 22.94 -36.86 29.90
N ALA A 178 23.33 -37.83 30.74
CA ALA A 178 23.52 -39.22 30.36
C ALA A 178 22.21 -39.94 30.01
N ARG A 179 21.06 -39.42 30.49
CA ARG A 179 19.75 -40.08 30.36
C ARG A 179 18.78 -39.35 29.45
N ASN A 180 18.94 -38.03 29.26
CA ASN A 180 17.88 -37.17 28.73
C ASN A 180 18.27 -36.34 27.49
N ASN A 181 19.01 -36.93 26.53
CA ASN A 181 19.48 -36.21 25.34
C ASN A 181 18.35 -35.57 24.49
N THR A 182 17.13 -36.11 24.52
CA THR A 182 15.99 -35.52 23.80
C THR A 182 15.51 -34.20 24.41
N LEU A 183 15.81 -33.92 25.69
CA LEU A 183 15.36 -32.72 26.37
C LEU A 183 16.11 -31.47 25.90
N VAL A 184 17.44 -31.57 25.71
CA VAL A 184 18.24 -30.46 25.16
C VAL A 184 17.80 -30.13 23.74
N GLN A 185 17.57 -31.15 22.89
CA GLN A 185 17.00 -30.94 21.55
C GLN A 185 15.64 -30.22 21.63
N THR A 186 14.74 -30.68 22.50
CA THR A 186 13.41 -30.07 22.67
C THR A 186 13.51 -28.60 23.08
N ALA A 187 14.44 -28.28 24.00
CA ALA A 187 14.62 -26.92 24.47
C ALA A 187 15.28 -25.99 23.44
N LEU A 188 16.27 -26.49 22.71
CA LEU A 188 16.87 -25.77 21.59
C LEU A 188 15.81 -25.41 20.56
N GLN A 189 14.97 -26.38 20.19
CA GLN A 189 13.88 -26.18 19.25
C GLN A 189 12.87 -25.15 19.78
N ALA A 190 12.45 -25.26 21.04
CA ALA A 190 11.53 -24.31 21.65
C ALA A 190 12.08 -22.89 21.69
N GLY A 191 13.35 -22.70 22.07
CA GLY A 191 13.98 -21.38 22.14
C GLY A 191 14.09 -20.72 20.77
N MET A 192 14.51 -21.49 19.75
CA MET A 192 14.57 -21.01 18.37
C MET A 192 13.17 -20.69 17.81
N VAL A 193 12.16 -21.51 18.11
CA VAL A 193 10.76 -21.25 17.73
C VAL A 193 10.23 -19.96 18.35
N SER A 194 10.46 -19.74 19.65
CA SER A 194 10.06 -18.52 20.34
C SER A 194 10.72 -17.28 19.71
N TYR A 195 12.01 -17.37 19.40
CA TYR A 195 12.74 -16.28 18.75
C TYR A 195 12.25 -16.03 17.32
N ALA A 196 12.03 -17.09 16.53
CA ALA A 196 11.50 -16.98 15.18
C ALA A 196 10.07 -16.41 15.17
N ARG A 197 9.22 -16.77 16.14
CA ARG A 197 7.90 -16.15 16.34
C ARG A 197 8.05 -14.64 16.55
N TRP A 198 8.90 -14.24 17.48
CA TRP A 198 9.15 -12.83 17.77
C TRP A 198 9.59 -12.08 16.50
N LEU A 199 10.60 -12.59 15.77
CA LEU A 199 11.04 -12.01 14.50
C LEU A 199 9.89 -11.86 13.48
N ALA A 200 9.08 -12.90 13.34
CA ALA A 200 7.99 -12.95 12.37
C ALA A 200 6.83 -11.98 12.68
N THR A 201 6.58 -11.70 13.96
CA THR A 201 5.45 -10.87 14.40
C THR A 201 5.84 -9.43 14.73
N SER A 202 7.08 -9.17 15.12
CA SER A 202 7.56 -7.84 15.48
C SER A 202 7.36 -6.82 14.36
N TRP A 203 7.01 -5.60 14.73
CA TRP A 203 6.99 -4.44 13.81
C TRP A 203 8.35 -3.77 13.73
N GLU A 204 9.13 -3.91 14.80
CA GLU A 204 10.46 -3.38 14.98
C GLU A 204 11.24 -4.24 16.00
N PHE A 205 12.57 -4.26 15.90
CA PHE A 205 13.46 -5.03 16.78
C PHE A 205 14.00 -4.20 17.97
N GLY A 206 13.12 -3.39 18.58
CA GLY A 206 13.36 -2.70 19.85
C GLY A 206 14.28 -1.46 19.79
N VAL A 207 14.38 -0.76 18.65
CA VAL A 207 15.22 0.46 18.54
C VAL A 207 14.44 1.73 18.91
N MET A 208 13.18 1.84 18.52
CA MET A 208 12.32 3.02 18.67
C MET A 208 10.99 2.72 19.38
N ASP A 209 10.45 1.50 19.24
CA ASP A 209 9.17 1.10 19.86
C ASP A 209 9.29 -0.09 20.83
N PRO A 210 9.92 0.10 22.01
CA PRO A 210 10.02 -0.96 23.01
C PRO A 210 8.67 -1.31 23.67
N ARG A 211 7.62 -0.49 23.46
CA ARG A 211 6.29 -0.68 24.08
C ARG A 211 5.29 -1.37 23.16
N GLY A 212 5.65 -1.64 21.91
CA GLY A 212 4.73 -2.23 20.92
C GLY A 212 3.59 -1.28 20.53
N LEU A 213 3.83 0.03 20.53
CA LEU A 213 2.87 1.04 20.09
C LEU A 213 2.37 0.78 18.67
N LEU A 214 3.26 0.40 17.73
CA LEU A 214 2.88 0.11 16.34
C LEU A 214 1.93 -1.08 16.26
N GLU A 215 2.16 -2.11 17.06
CA GLU A 215 1.27 -3.26 17.18
C GLU A 215 -0.09 -2.84 17.76
N GLY A 216 -0.10 -2.03 18.83
CA GLY A 216 -1.33 -1.50 19.41
C GLY A 216 -2.15 -0.63 18.44
N VAL A 217 -1.48 0.25 17.69
CA VAL A 217 -2.10 1.07 16.65
C VAL A 217 -2.68 0.17 15.55
N TYR A 218 -1.95 -0.86 15.14
CA TYR A 218 -2.44 -1.81 14.16
C TYR A 218 -3.71 -2.51 14.62
N MET A 219 -3.71 -3.04 15.85
CA MET A 219 -4.88 -3.72 16.40
C MET A 219 -6.10 -2.81 16.45
N ALA A 220 -5.93 -1.54 16.85
CA ALA A 220 -7.01 -0.56 16.85
C ALA A 220 -7.56 -0.25 15.43
N ILE A 221 -6.68 -0.17 14.42
CA ILE A 221 -7.07 -0.01 13.02
C ILE A 221 -7.81 -1.26 12.53
N ARG A 222 -7.28 -2.45 12.80
CA ARG A 222 -7.86 -3.73 12.40
C ARG A 222 -9.27 -3.92 12.95
N GLU A 223 -9.50 -3.51 14.19
CA GLU A 223 -10.82 -3.57 14.83
C GLU A 223 -11.84 -2.63 14.18
N ARG A 224 -11.44 -1.41 13.81
CA ARG A 224 -12.36 -0.33 13.41
C ARG A 224 -12.54 -0.22 11.90
N GLU A 225 -11.50 -0.53 11.15
CA GLU A 225 -11.46 -0.33 9.71
C GLU A 225 -11.79 -1.61 8.92
N PRO A 226 -12.14 -1.49 7.63
CA PRO A 226 -12.23 -2.63 6.73
C PRO A 226 -10.88 -3.31 6.50
N GLN A 227 -10.88 -4.61 6.17
CA GLN A 227 -9.66 -5.39 5.91
C GLN A 227 -8.74 -4.75 4.87
N SER A 228 -9.31 -4.16 3.81
CA SER A 228 -8.53 -3.49 2.76
C SER A 228 -7.73 -2.30 3.29
N VAL A 229 -8.26 -1.56 4.25
CA VAL A 229 -7.58 -0.41 4.88
C VAL A 229 -6.53 -0.92 5.87
N ALA A 230 -6.90 -1.84 6.75
CA ALA A 230 -5.99 -2.38 7.76
C ALA A 230 -4.77 -3.07 7.13
N GLY A 231 -4.99 -3.98 6.16
CA GLY A 231 -3.89 -4.70 5.50
C GLY A 231 -2.93 -3.78 4.75
N ARG A 232 -3.45 -2.73 4.09
CA ARG A 232 -2.61 -1.72 3.41
C ARG A 232 -1.81 -0.88 4.40
N TRP A 233 -2.45 -0.46 5.50
CA TRP A 233 -1.75 0.26 6.55
C TRP A 233 -0.60 -0.57 7.11
N ARG A 234 -0.85 -1.87 7.41
CA ARG A 234 0.19 -2.81 7.87
C ARG A 234 1.34 -2.90 6.89
N ALA A 235 1.03 -3.10 5.61
CA ALA A 235 2.04 -3.23 4.56
C ALA A 235 2.91 -1.97 4.44
N LEU A 236 2.30 -0.80 4.29
CA LEU A 236 3.02 0.47 4.18
C LEU A 236 3.84 0.77 5.44
N CYS A 237 3.24 0.58 6.62
CA CYS A 237 3.91 0.83 7.89
C CYS A 237 5.15 -0.06 8.04
N ARG A 238 5.04 -1.38 7.80
CA ARG A 238 6.18 -2.30 7.87
C ARG A 238 7.29 -1.92 6.88
N THR A 239 6.94 -1.59 5.64
CA THR A 239 7.92 -1.18 4.61
C THR A 239 8.66 0.10 5.02
N HIS A 240 7.95 1.13 5.51
CA HIS A 240 8.58 2.40 5.87
C HIS A 240 9.33 2.37 7.20
N VAL A 241 8.86 1.61 8.19
CA VAL A 241 9.58 1.40 9.46
C VAL A 241 10.92 0.72 9.20
N LYS A 242 10.96 -0.31 8.34
CA LYS A 242 12.22 -0.97 7.95
C LYS A 242 13.18 -0.01 7.23
N ALA A 243 12.67 0.81 6.32
CA ALA A 243 13.48 1.79 5.61
C ALA A 243 14.09 2.85 6.56
N LEU A 244 13.36 3.26 7.60
CA LEU A 244 13.81 4.25 8.57
C LEU A 244 14.88 3.71 9.53
N LEU A 245 14.78 2.43 9.91
CA LEU A 245 15.61 1.82 10.95
C LEU A 245 16.97 1.30 10.47
N GLU A 246 17.37 1.61 9.23
CA GLU A 246 18.60 1.11 8.60
C GLU A 246 18.79 -0.39 8.86
N THR A 247 17.95 -1.23 8.25
CA THR A 247 18.07 -2.69 8.28
C THR A 247 19.30 -3.15 7.48
N GLY A 248 20.49 -2.89 8.03
CA GLY A 248 21.79 -3.24 7.44
C GLY A 248 22.48 -4.41 8.15
N GLU A 249 23.76 -4.62 7.84
CA GLU A 249 24.58 -5.72 8.35
C GLU A 249 24.65 -5.76 9.89
N ALA A 250 24.69 -4.59 10.54
CA ALA A 250 24.70 -4.49 12.01
C ALA A 250 23.43 -5.06 12.66
N GLN A 251 22.25 -4.86 12.04
CA GLN A 251 21.00 -5.44 12.52
C GLN A 251 21.05 -6.96 12.40
N THR A 252 21.41 -7.47 11.22
CA THR A 252 21.55 -8.91 10.96
C THR A 252 22.50 -9.56 11.97
N GLN A 253 23.64 -8.93 12.25
CA GLN A 253 24.60 -9.42 13.22
C GLN A 253 24.03 -9.45 14.64
N ARG A 254 23.24 -8.44 15.02
CA ARG A 254 22.58 -8.40 16.33
C ARG A 254 21.54 -9.52 16.45
N LEU A 255 20.70 -9.72 15.43
CA LEU A 255 19.70 -10.80 15.43
C LEU A 255 20.38 -12.17 15.55
N PHE A 256 21.46 -12.36 14.79
CA PHE A 256 22.30 -13.55 14.86
C PHE A 256 22.88 -13.78 16.27
N LYS A 257 23.52 -12.77 16.86
CA LYS A 257 24.09 -12.85 18.20
C LYS A 257 23.04 -13.19 19.27
N THR A 258 21.83 -12.64 19.16
CA THR A 258 20.73 -12.99 20.06
C THR A 258 20.34 -14.45 19.93
N LEU A 259 20.15 -14.97 18.71
CA LEU A 259 19.80 -16.37 18.48
C LEU A 259 20.90 -17.33 18.96
N ALA A 260 22.16 -17.04 18.62
CA ALA A 260 23.31 -17.81 19.09
C ALA A 260 23.41 -17.81 20.63
N GLY A 261 23.13 -16.65 21.26
CA GLY A 261 23.07 -16.53 22.72
C GLY A 261 21.99 -17.40 23.35
N ILE A 262 20.79 -17.47 22.76
CA ILE A 262 19.71 -18.37 23.21
C ILE A 262 20.15 -19.83 23.15
N VAL A 263 20.77 -20.23 22.03
CA VAL A 263 21.31 -21.59 21.86
C VAL A 263 22.37 -21.91 22.92
N ALA A 264 23.32 -20.99 23.12
CA ALA A 264 24.38 -21.13 24.13
C ALA A 264 23.81 -21.23 25.55
N ASP A 265 22.82 -20.40 25.89
CA ASP A 265 22.17 -20.43 27.20
C ASP A 265 21.50 -21.79 27.46
N VAL A 266 20.78 -22.35 26.47
CA VAL A 266 20.18 -23.69 26.59
C VAL A 266 21.22 -24.77 26.84
N LEU A 267 22.33 -24.74 26.08
CA LEU A 267 23.43 -25.69 26.23
C LEU A 267 24.07 -25.60 27.62
N VAL A 268 24.34 -24.38 28.10
CA VAL A 268 24.90 -24.12 29.44
C VAL A 268 23.96 -24.62 30.53
N ILE A 269 22.66 -24.34 30.45
CA ILE A 269 21.68 -24.79 31.45
C ILE A 269 21.58 -26.32 31.49
N TYR A 270 21.67 -26.96 30.32
CA TYR A 270 21.68 -28.41 30.22
C TYR A 270 22.97 -29.04 30.77
N GLY A 271 24.09 -28.31 30.75
CA GLY A 271 25.34 -28.67 31.40
C GLY A 271 26.55 -28.73 30.47
N ALA A 272 26.58 -27.93 29.40
CA ALA A 272 27.75 -27.85 28.52
C ALA A 272 29.01 -27.40 29.30
N SER A 273 30.12 -28.09 29.08
CA SER A 273 31.43 -27.78 29.66
C SER A 273 31.96 -26.44 29.14
N GLY A 274 32.66 -25.69 30.00
CA GLY A 274 33.33 -24.43 29.65
C GLY A 274 32.60 -23.19 30.13
N THR A 275 33.12 -22.02 29.75
CA THR A 275 32.46 -20.73 30.02
C THR A 275 31.33 -20.49 29.03
N TRP A 276 30.46 -19.51 29.30
CA TRP A 276 29.40 -19.16 28.35
C TRP A 276 29.99 -18.62 27.04
N GLU A 277 31.08 -17.88 27.12
CA GLU A 277 31.81 -17.34 25.98
C GLU A 277 32.33 -18.47 25.08
N ASP A 278 32.96 -19.51 25.65
CA ASP A 278 33.46 -20.66 24.89
C ASP A 278 32.32 -21.38 24.14
N VAL A 279 31.19 -21.60 24.82
CA VAL A 279 30.02 -22.26 24.22
C VAL A 279 29.40 -21.40 23.13
N SER A 280 29.27 -20.09 23.38
CA SER A 280 28.73 -19.13 22.42
C SER A 280 29.60 -19.01 21.16
N ASP A 281 30.91 -18.99 21.31
CA ASP A 281 31.85 -18.95 20.20
C ASP A 281 31.80 -20.24 19.39
N ALA A 282 31.74 -21.40 20.04
CA ALA A 282 31.57 -22.69 19.38
C ALA A 282 30.25 -22.79 18.59
N VAL A 283 29.14 -22.29 19.15
CA VAL A 283 27.85 -22.17 18.45
C VAL A 283 27.99 -21.27 17.23
N THR A 284 28.58 -20.10 17.41
CA THR A 284 28.75 -19.08 16.37
C THR A 284 29.57 -19.63 15.21
N GLN A 285 30.71 -20.28 15.48
CA GLN A 285 31.61 -20.78 14.44
C GLN A 285 31.05 -22.01 13.70
N THR A 286 30.33 -22.90 14.41
CA THR A 286 29.89 -24.17 13.80
C THR A 286 28.56 -24.02 13.07
N PHE A 287 27.63 -23.23 13.60
CA PHE A 287 26.24 -23.15 13.13
C PHE A 287 25.88 -21.79 12.53
N GLU A 288 26.88 -20.98 12.16
CA GLU A 288 26.69 -19.62 11.61
C GLU A 288 25.62 -19.59 10.52
N ARG A 289 25.87 -20.33 9.44
CA ARG A 289 25.00 -20.37 8.26
C ARG A 289 23.59 -20.84 8.61
N ASP A 290 23.50 -21.86 9.45
CA ASP A 290 22.24 -22.49 9.80
C ASP A 290 21.36 -21.54 10.65
N LEU A 291 21.96 -20.81 11.60
CA LEU A 291 21.23 -19.80 12.39
C LEU A 291 20.82 -18.59 11.54
N HIS A 292 21.66 -18.16 10.58
CA HIS A 292 21.27 -17.13 9.61
C HIS A 292 20.09 -17.57 8.74
N GLU A 293 20.02 -18.85 8.35
CA GLU A 293 18.90 -19.41 7.57
C GLU A 293 17.57 -19.29 8.35
N VAL A 294 17.56 -19.60 9.66
CA VAL A 294 16.38 -19.43 10.51
C VAL A 294 15.91 -17.98 10.56
N ILE A 295 16.84 -17.05 10.74
CA ILE A 295 16.54 -15.61 10.77
C ILE A 295 15.99 -15.16 9.42
N SER A 296 16.61 -15.57 8.32
CA SER A 296 16.18 -15.25 6.95
C SER A 296 14.75 -15.73 6.68
N LEU A 297 14.42 -16.98 7.04
CA LEU A 297 13.07 -17.54 6.86
C LEU A 297 12.01 -16.82 7.71
N ALA A 298 12.33 -16.45 8.96
CA ALA A 298 11.42 -15.69 9.81
C ALA A 298 11.15 -14.27 9.24
N LEU A 299 12.20 -13.59 8.75
CA LEU A 299 12.07 -12.29 8.09
C LEU A 299 11.36 -12.38 6.74
N GLN A 300 11.58 -13.46 5.99
CA GLN A 300 10.87 -13.75 4.75
C GLN A 300 9.37 -13.92 5.03
N PHE A 301 8.99 -14.67 6.06
CA PHE A 301 7.59 -14.74 6.49
C PHE A 301 7.06 -13.34 6.82
N GLN A 302 7.77 -12.56 7.64
CA GLN A 302 7.35 -11.22 8.05
C GLN A 302 7.10 -10.29 6.84
N TRP A 303 7.94 -10.37 5.80
CA TRP A 303 7.79 -9.62 4.57
C TRP A 303 6.63 -10.14 3.71
N THR A 304 6.57 -11.45 3.46
CA THR A 304 5.52 -12.07 2.66
C THR A 304 4.14 -11.84 3.26
N ALA A 305 3.94 -12.24 4.52
CA ALA A 305 2.67 -12.08 5.22
C ALA A 305 2.37 -10.63 5.58
N GLY A 306 3.39 -9.85 5.96
CA GLY A 306 3.24 -8.51 6.51
C GLY A 306 3.21 -7.38 5.49
N GLU A 307 3.83 -7.54 4.32
CA GLU A 307 3.97 -6.44 3.33
C GLU A 307 3.32 -6.77 1.99
N LYS A 308 3.36 -8.02 1.54
CA LYS A 308 2.79 -8.40 0.25
C LYS A 308 1.30 -8.70 0.30
N VAL A 309 0.83 -9.29 1.40
CA VAL A 309 -0.56 -9.67 1.58
C VAL A 309 -1.33 -8.56 2.30
N VAL A 310 -2.40 -8.06 1.67
CA VAL A 310 -3.32 -7.05 2.22
C VAL A 310 -4.74 -7.59 2.41
N SER A 311 -5.17 -8.62 1.66
CA SER A 311 -6.57 -9.09 1.70
C SER A 311 -6.93 -9.89 2.96
N ARG A 312 -5.92 -10.33 3.71
CA ARG A 312 -6.04 -11.13 4.94
C ARG A 312 -4.81 -10.92 5.81
N ASP A 313 -4.92 -11.33 7.06
CA ASP A 313 -3.83 -11.29 8.02
C ASP A 313 -3.34 -12.70 8.32
N PHE A 314 -2.02 -12.86 8.27
CA PHE A 314 -1.37 -14.09 8.71
C PHE A 314 -0.63 -13.84 10.00
N SER A 315 -0.82 -14.71 10.98
CA SER A 315 -0.09 -14.67 12.23
C SER A 315 0.49 -16.05 12.56
N VAL A 316 1.80 -16.08 12.80
CA VAL A 316 2.41 -17.25 13.43
C VAL A 316 2.18 -17.20 14.92
N PHE A 317 1.91 -18.35 15.51
CA PHE A 317 1.68 -18.45 16.94
C PHE A 317 2.31 -19.71 17.53
N ALA A 318 2.58 -19.65 18.82
CA ALA A 318 3.01 -20.77 19.63
C ALA A 318 1.97 -20.96 20.75
N ALA A 319 1.75 -22.21 21.15
CA ALA A 319 0.96 -22.49 22.34
C ALA A 319 1.75 -22.05 23.58
N GLU A 320 1.08 -21.33 24.46
CA GLU A 320 1.68 -20.87 25.71
C GLU A 320 2.04 -22.05 26.60
N PRO A 321 3.20 -22.01 27.29
CA PRO A 321 3.54 -23.00 28.32
C PRO A 321 2.42 -23.10 29.35
N ASP A 322 2.23 -24.30 29.89
CA ASP A 322 1.25 -24.62 30.94
C ASP A 322 -0.23 -24.56 30.52
N LEU A 323 -0.54 -24.13 29.30
CA LEU A 323 -1.88 -24.18 28.73
C LEU A 323 -2.37 -25.64 28.57
N ALA A 324 -3.67 -25.85 28.75
CA ALA A 324 -4.27 -27.17 28.53
C ALA A 324 -4.15 -27.58 27.05
N PHE A 325 -3.73 -28.83 26.81
CA PHE A 325 -3.64 -29.36 25.46
C PHE A 325 -5.03 -29.51 24.84
N ASP A 326 -5.21 -28.87 23.68
CA ASP A 326 -6.40 -29.02 22.85
C ASP A 326 -6.02 -29.67 21.50
N PRO A 327 -6.49 -30.89 21.20
CA PRO A 327 -6.19 -31.57 19.93
C PRO A 327 -6.84 -30.90 18.71
N LEU A 328 -7.85 -30.02 18.90
CA LEU A 328 -8.46 -29.29 17.79
C LEU A 328 -7.54 -28.19 17.27
N SER A 329 -6.83 -27.49 18.16
CA SER A 329 -5.91 -26.41 17.81
C SER A 329 -4.43 -26.83 17.80
N MET A 330 -4.03 -27.91 18.45
CA MET A 330 -2.62 -28.32 18.64
C MET A 330 -2.34 -29.76 18.22
N GLN A 331 -1.07 -30.07 17.97
CA GLN A 331 -0.58 -31.41 17.69
C GLN A 331 0.49 -31.83 18.73
N ASP A 332 0.29 -32.95 19.43
CA ASP A 332 1.32 -33.50 20.33
C ASP A 332 2.44 -34.16 19.50
N GLU A 333 3.66 -33.61 19.58
CA GLU A 333 4.83 -34.09 18.84
C GLU A 333 5.26 -35.50 19.27
N ARG A 334 4.95 -35.89 20.52
CA ARG A 334 5.29 -37.21 21.09
C ARG A 334 4.09 -38.16 21.05
N ALA A 335 3.03 -37.83 20.30
CA ALA A 335 1.95 -38.75 20.04
C ALA A 335 2.44 -39.86 19.10
N ASP A 336 2.28 -41.09 19.53
CA ASP A 336 2.59 -42.27 18.71
C ASP A 336 1.50 -42.37 17.64
N GLN A 337 1.85 -42.14 16.36
CA GLN A 337 0.89 -42.10 15.24
C GLN A 337 0.07 -43.40 15.11
N ARG A 338 0.56 -44.51 15.72
CA ARG A 338 -0.06 -45.84 15.70
C ARG A 338 -1.08 -46.09 16.82
N LYS A 339 -1.22 -45.21 17.82
CA LYS A 339 -2.14 -45.39 18.98
C LYS A 339 -3.27 -44.36 19.01
N THR A 340 -3.76 -43.97 17.83
CA THR A 340 -4.79 -42.94 17.64
C THR A 340 -6.20 -43.51 17.73
N THR A 341 -6.55 -44.13 18.85
CA THR A 341 -7.96 -44.32 19.22
C THR A 341 -8.13 -44.19 20.73
N ALA A 342 -8.90 -43.18 21.15
CA ALA A 342 -9.73 -43.14 22.35
C ALA A 342 -9.15 -42.72 23.73
N SER A 343 -7.93 -42.19 23.86
CA SER A 343 -7.60 -41.39 25.06
C SER A 343 -7.09 -40.01 24.68
N ILE A 344 -7.94 -38.99 24.83
CA ILE A 344 -7.50 -37.58 24.84
C ILE A 344 -6.39 -37.50 25.89
N ARG A 345 -5.14 -37.27 25.45
CA ARG A 345 -4.03 -37.06 26.39
C ARG A 345 -4.35 -35.78 27.16
N LYS A 346 -4.88 -35.94 28.37
CA LYS A 346 -4.99 -34.85 29.33
C LYS A 346 -3.56 -34.47 29.73
N GLY A 347 -3.21 -33.21 29.55
CA GLY A 347 -1.89 -32.69 29.86
C GLY A 347 -1.83 -31.21 29.57
N SER A 348 -0.88 -30.54 30.23
CA SER A 348 -0.51 -29.18 29.91
C SER A 348 0.67 -29.17 28.95
N VAL A 349 0.71 -28.16 28.08
CA VAL A 349 1.84 -27.88 27.21
C VAL A 349 3.07 -27.60 28.07
N LEU A 350 4.20 -28.23 27.73
CA LEU A 350 5.51 -27.91 28.27
C LEU A 350 6.14 -26.78 27.45
N CYS A 351 6.14 -26.93 26.13
CA CYS A 351 6.65 -25.98 25.17
C CYS A 351 6.12 -26.26 23.76
N THR A 352 6.19 -25.25 22.90
CA THR A 352 5.95 -25.36 21.46
C THR A 352 7.26 -25.64 20.73
N THR A 353 7.23 -26.56 19.78
CA THR A 353 8.40 -26.96 18.99
C THR A 353 8.22 -26.71 17.49
N HIS A 354 6.99 -26.45 17.03
CA HIS A 354 6.72 -25.96 15.69
C HIS A 354 5.65 -24.86 15.77
N LEU A 355 5.86 -23.76 15.06
CA LEU A 355 4.89 -22.66 14.92
C LEU A 355 3.62 -23.14 14.23
N GLY A 356 2.49 -22.65 14.72
CA GLY A 356 1.22 -22.67 14.00
C GLY A 356 1.06 -21.45 13.12
N LEU A 357 0.07 -21.50 12.22
CA LEU A 357 -0.29 -20.41 11.31
C LEU A 357 -1.80 -20.21 11.31
N LEU A 358 -2.21 -18.99 11.63
CA LEU A 358 -3.59 -18.52 11.54
C LEU A 358 -3.73 -17.57 10.35
N MET A 359 -4.86 -17.68 9.67
CA MET A 359 -5.34 -16.70 8.70
C MET A 359 -6.59 -16.05 9.28
N GLU A 360 -6.59 -14.73 9.36
CA GLU A 360 -7.74 -13.95 9.80
C GLU A 360 -8.21 -13.04 8.66
N ARG A 361 -9.52 -12.93 8.49
CA ARG A 361 -10.14 -12.00 7.54
C ARG A 361 -11.39 -11.39 8.14
N LYS A 362 -11.47 -10.06 8.13
CA LYS A 362 -12.71 -9.38 8.50
C LYS A 362 -13.77 -9.59 7.42
N SER A 363 -14.87 -10.24 7.77
CA SER A 363 -16.02 -10.42 6.88
C SER A 363 -16.78 -9.09 6.70
N GLY A 364 -17.29 -8.84 5.50
CA GLY A 364 -17.96 -7.59 5.15
C GLY A 364 -19.36 -7.47 5.76
N GLY A 365 -19.45 -7.18 7.06
CA GLY A 365 -20.71 -6.80 7.72
C GLY A 365 -21.07 -5.33 7.43
N LYS A 366 -22.33 -5.05 7.06
CA LYS A 366 -22.84 -3.68 6.94
C LYS A 366 -22.72 -2.97 8.29
N GLY A 367 -21.81 -2.00 8.40
CA GLY A 367 -21.67 -1.14 9.60
C GLY A 367 -20.33 -1.22 10.34
N GLY A 368 -19.28 -1.83 9.78
CA GLY A 368 -17.93 -1.79 10.37
C GLY A 368 -17.67 -2.80 11.51
N SER A 369 -18.72 -3.36 12.12
CA SER A 369 -18.64 -4.53 13.02
C SER A 369 -18.70 -5.84 12.22
N GLY A 370 -17.72 -6.05 11.34
CA GLY A 370 -17.57 -7.33 10.64
C GLY A 370 -17.06 -8.40 11.59
N ASP A 371 -17.66 -9.60 11.54
CA ASP A 371 -17.16 -10.78 12.25
C ASP A 371 -15.79 -11.18 11.68
N VAL A 372 -14.85 -11.57 12.53
CA VAL A 372 -13.48 -11.95 12.13
C VAL A 372 -13.48 -13.44 11.83
N ASP A 373 -13.45 -13.78 10.54
CA ASP A 373 -13.31 -15.16 10.11
C ASP A 373 -11.86 -15.61 10.34
N SER A 374 -11.67 -16.64 11.15
CA SER A 374 -10.36 -17.13 11.58
C SER A 374 -10.20 -18.58 11.16
N THR A 375 -9.26 -18.84 10.25
CA THR A 375 -8.94 -20.17 9.73
C THR A 375 -7.57 -20.61 10.23
N LEU A 376 -7.51 -21.77 10.88
CA LEU A 376 -6.26 -22.41 11.30
C LEU A 376 -5.66 -23.18 10.12
N LEU A 377 -4.56 -22.67 9.57
CA LEU A 377 -3.88 -23.30 8.43
C LEU A 377 -2.85 -24.35 8.86
N LEU A 378 -2.13 -24.09 9.96
CA LEU A 378 -1.17 -25.03 10.54
C LEU A 378 -1.35 -25.09 12.05
N LYS A 379 -1.46 -26.31 12.58
CA LYS A 379 -1.44 -26.54 14.03
C LYS A 379 0.00 -26.44 14.55
N PRO A 380 0.26 -25.71 15.64
CA PRO A 380 1.54 -25.79 16.32
C PRO A 380 1.76 -27.22 16.84
N LYS A 381 3.01 -27.67 16.79
CA LYS A 381 3.41 -28.90 17.47
C LYS A 381 3.91 -28.57 18.86
N VAL A 382 3.43 -29.33 19.84
CA VAL A 382 3.71 -29.10 21.26
C VAL A 382 4.22 -30.38 21.92
N VAL A 383 5.06 -30.21 22.93
CA VAL A 383 5.46 -31.28 23.85
C VAL A 383 4.65 -31.12 25.13
N LEU A 384 4.06 -32.21 25.63
CA LEU A 384 3.29 -32.21 26.87
C LEU A 384 4.17 -32.54 28.09
N LYS A 385 3.86 -31.97 29.26
CA LYS A 385 4.56 -32.29 30.51
C LYS A 385 4.51 -33.78 30.85
N SER A 386 3.38 -34.43 30.57
CA SER A 386 3.18 -35.87 30.77
C SER A 386 4.07 -36.74 29.87
N GLY A 387 4.61 -36.18 28.79
CA GLY A 387 5.52 -36.85 27.87
C GLY A 387 6.97 -36.91 28.33
N LEU A 388 7.36 -36.21 29.41
CA LEU A 388 8.71 -36.27 29.98
C LEU A 388 8.95 -37.56 30.79
N GLY A 389 7.93 -38.09 31.45
CA GLY A 389 8.05 -39.28 32.31
C GLY A 389 8.18 -40.62 31.57
N LYS A 390 7.77 -40.70 30.30
CA LYS A 390 7.73 -41.98 29.55
C LYS A 390 9.03 -42.34 28.83
N ALA A 391 9.91 -41.38 28.56
CA ALA A 391 11.22 -41.65 27.94
C ALA A 391 12.13 -42.50 28.84
N SER A 392 11.95 -42.44 30.16
CA SER A 392 12.67 -43.27 31.14
C SER A 392 12.25 -44.75 31.12
N GLN A 393 11.00 -45.06 30.77
CA GLN A 393 10.49 -46.44 30.81
C GLN A 393 10.78 -47.25 29.54
N ILE A 394 10.93 -46.61 28.37
CA ILE A 394 11.18 -47.33 27.11
C ILE A 394 12.63 -47.86 27.07
N ALA A 395 13.57 -47.22 27.77
CA ALA A 395 14.96 -47.68 27.86
C ALA A 395 15.18 -48.87 28.83
N SER A 396 14.23 -49.17 29.73
CA SER A 396 14.30 -50.35 30.63
C SER A 396 13.62 -51.61 30.07
N GLY A 397 13.01 -51.55 28.88
CA GLY A 397 12.14 -52.61 28.38
C GLY A 397 12.77 -53.64 27.43
N ARG A 398 14.10 -53.76 27.37
CA ARG A 398 14.73 -54.70 26.41
C ARG A 398 15.93 -55.46 26.98
N VAL A 399 15.74 -56.15 28.09
CA VAL A 399 16.50 -57.37 28.43
C VAL A 399 15.56 -58.35 29.13
N VAL A 400 14.77 -59.10 28.35
CA VAL A 400 14.30 -60.45 28.69
C VAL A 400 14.16 -61.21 27.38
N THR A 401 15.19 -61.97 27.04
CA THR A 401 15.20 -63.43 26.76
C THR A 401 16.64 -63.84 26.55
#